data_AF-C4B7W5-F1
#
_entry.id   AF-C4B7W5-F1
#
_cell.length_a   1.000
_cell.length_b   1.000
_cell.length_c   1.000
_cell.angle_alpha   90.00
_cell.angle_beta   90.00
_cell.angle_gamma   90.00
#
_symmetry.space_group_name_H-M   'P 1'
#
loop_
_entity.id
_entity.type
_entity.pdbx_description
1 polymer ?
#
loop_
_entity_poly.entity_id
_entity_poly.type
_entity_poly.pdbx_seq_one_letter_code
_entity_poly.pdbx_strand_id
1 'polypeptide(L)'
;MELNFDKIFRIAIISQKFSGTYPYTKRDKKWATHFILMHGELTIICMLFIYNIIEFDLKAANYSQMCRNMCLSFLYMVITLLYINMLYYQSKLKMLIETMKAEYEIAKTMSEEEQNVILEYAKKGRWLCRAWAILTTCGMAQFFLKSIVCTIYSAIQGNFRIVQYYEVICPEVIERHRNNPVIFITMYFCTFFYSLYTSALYTSVLPLGPIFLLHGCAKLEIVRLNIKNLFDNDDYVVQERLKKTVLQMQDIYW
;
A
#
# COMPACT_ATOMS: atom_id res chain seq x y z
N MET A 1 26.57 9.63 3.85
CA MET A 1 25.59 8.79 3.12
C MET A 1 24.21 9.08 3.70
N GLU A 2 23.20 9.48 2.93
CA GLU A 2 21.99 10.10 3.52
C GLU A 2 20.94 9.07 3.96
N LEU A 3 21.06 8.55 5.19
CA LEU A 3 19.99 7.89 5.92
C LEU A 3 18.89 8.93 6.19
N ASN A 4 17.83 8.92 5.37
CA ASN A 4 16.68 9.80 5.52
C ASN A 4 15.40 9.04 5.20
N PHE A 5 14.54 8.87 6.20
CA PHE A 5 13.30 8.09 6.10
C PHE A 5 12.42 8.56 4.92
N ASP A 6 12.20 9.87 4.81
CA ASP A 6 11.29 10.43 3.81
C ASP A 6 11.80 10.23 2.37
N LYS A 7 13.13 10.30 2.17
CA LYS A 7 13.78 10.00 0.89
C LYS A 7 13.80 8.50 0.60
N ILE A 8 13.96 7.65 1.61
CA ILE A 8 14.06 6.19 1.45
C ILE A 8 12.70 5.59 1.10
N PHE A 9 11.65 5.97 1.82
CA PHE A 9 10.30 5.40 1.70
C PHE A 9 9.33 6.33 0.96
N ARG A 10 9.86 7.19 0.08
CA ARG A 10 9.09 8.20 -0.68
C ARG A 10 7.86 7.63 -1.39
N ILE A 11 7.97 6.44 -1.98
CA ILE A 11 6.86 5.79 -2.70
C ILE A 11 5.67 5.56 -1.76
N ALA A 12 5.91 4.92 -0.61
CA ALA A 12 4.87 4.67 0.39
C ALA A 12 4.26 5.99 0.89
N ILE A 13 5.10 7.00 1.18
CA ILE A 13 4.62 8.32 1.65
C ILE A 13 3.74 9.02 0.61
N ILE A 14 4.12 9.01 -0.67
CA ILE A 14 3.32 9.59 -1.75
C ILE A 14 1.97 8.87 -1.82
N SER A 15 1.98 7.54 -1.81
CA SER A 15 0.76 6.74 -1.84
C SER A 15 -0.14 7.01 -0.63
N GLN A 16 0.43 7.17 0.58
CA GLN A 16 -0.30 7.52 1.79
C GLN A 16 -0.93 8.91 1.74
N LYS A 17 -0.22 9.89 1.14
CA LYS A 17 -0.75 11.24 0.95
C LYS A 17 -1.91 11.25 -0.05
N PHE A 18 -1.76 10.55 -1.17
CA PHE A 18 -2.81 10.39 -2.17
C PHE A 18 -4.05 9.71 -1.59
N SER A 19 -3.85 8.62 -0.85
CA SER A 19 -4.98 7.88 -0.27
C SER A 19 -5.59 8.55 0.96
N GLY A 20 -4.93 9.57 1.54
CA GLY A 20 -5.38 10.23 2.77
C GLY A 20 -5.05 9.46 4.06
N THR A 21 -4.22 8.42 3.98
CA THR A 21 -3.81 7.59 5.13
C THR A 21 -2.53 8.09 5.82
N TYR A 22 -1.87 9.12 5.28
CA TYR A 22 -0.62 9.63 5.85
C TYR A 22 -0.80 10.04 7.34
N PRO A 23 0.01 9.49 8.28
CA PRO A 23 -0.21 9.67 9.72
C PRO A 23 -0.16 11.12 10.22
N TYR A 24 0.43 12.04 9.46
CA TYR A 24 0.54 13.45 9.82
C TYR A 24 -0.59 14.31 9.25
N THR A 25 -1.47 13.74 8.43
CA THR A 25 -2.61 14.47 7.87
C THR A 25 -3.61 14.80 8.97
N LYS A 26 -3.92 16.10 9.13
CA LYS A 26 -4.95 16.58 10.05
C LYS A 26 -6.32 16.08 9.60
N ARG A 27 -7.13 15.58 10.54
CA ARG A 27 -8.48 15.07 10.30
C ARG A 27 -9.49 16.22 10.38
N ASP A 28 -9.37 17.16 9.46
CA ASP A 28 -10.27 18.30 9.33
C ASP A 28 -11.41 18.02 8.35
N LYS A 29 -12.27 19.02 8.12
CA LYS A 29 -13.37 18.93 7.15
C LYS A 29 -12.86 18.61 5.73
N LYS A 30 -11.69 19.11 5.33
CA LYS A 30 -11.12 18.84 4.00
C LYS A 30 -10.74 17.38 3.85
N TRP A 31 -10.12 16.78 4.88
CA TRP A 31 -9.85 15.35 4.91
C TRP A 31 -11.13 14.53 4.86
N ALA A 32 -12.16 14.92 5.63
CA ALA A 32 -13.44 14.21 5.62
C ALA A 32 -14.11 14.25 4.23
N THR A 33 -14.10 15.40 3.56
CA THR A 33 -14.58 15.51 2.18
C THR A 33 -13.78 14.63 1.23
N HIS A 34 -12.45 14.64 1.32
CA HIS A 34 -11.59 13.77 0.51
C HIS A 34 -11.89 12.29 0.76
N PHE A 35 -12.03 11.89 2.02
CA PHE A 35 -12.38 10.52 2.39
C PHE A 35 -13.74 10.11 1.81
N ILE A 36 -14.78 10.93 1.98
CA ILE A 36 -16.12 10.64 1.47
C ILE A 36 -16.09 10.50 -0.06
N LEU A 37 -15.39 11.38 -0.77
CA LEU A 37 -15.28 11.29 -2.22
C LEU A 37 -14.57 10.01 -2.65
N MET A 38 -13.39 9.75 -2.07
CA MET A 38 -12.54 8.62 -2.44
C MET A 38 -13.13 7.26 -2.01
N HIS A 39 -13.41 7.08 -0.72
CA HIS A 39 -13.97 5.81 -0.21
C HIS A 39 -15.43 5.63 -0.58
N GLY A 40 -16.20 6.71 -0.73
CA GLY A 40 -17.59 6.66 -1.19
C GLY A 40 -17.68 6.10 -2.61
N GLU A 41 -16.83 6.58 -3.53
CA GLU A 41 -16.74 6.01 -4.87
C GLU A 41 -16.39 4.51 -4.84
N LEU A 42 -15.41 4.13 -4.02
CA LEU A 42 -15.05 2.71 -3.84
C LEU A 42 -16.22 1.87 -3.35
N THR A 43 -17.00 2.41 -2.42
CA THR A 43 -18.19 1.75 -1.87
C THR A 43 -19.24 1.56 -2.96
N ILE A 44 -19.51 2.60 -3.75
CA ILE A 44 -20.49 2.57 -4.84
C ILE A 44 -20.11 1.50 -5.88
N ILE A 45 -18.84 1.46 -6.29
CA ILE A 45 -18.35 0.46 -7.26
C ILE A 45 -18.39 -0.96 -6.66
N CYS A 46 -18.09 -1.13 -5.36
CA CYS A 46 -18.22 -2.41 -4.69
C CYS A 46 -19.68 -2.90 -4.65
N MET A 47 -20.63 -2.00 -4.33
CA MET A 47 -22.06 -2.30 -4.39
C MET A 47 -22.49 -2.70 -5.80
N LEU A 48 -21.93 -2.07 -6.84
CA LEU A 48 -22.17 -2.45 -8.22
C LEU A 48 -21.66 -3.87 -8.54
N PHE A 49 -20.49 -4.27 -8.03
CA PHE A 49 -20.01 -5.66 -8.16
C PHE A 49 -20.95 -6.66 -7.46
N ILE A 50 -21.39 -6.36 -6.23
CA ILE A 50 -22.32 -7.21 -5.48
C ILE A 50 -23.66 -7.33 -6.21
N TYR A 51 -24.17 -6.21 -6.73
CA TYR A 51 -25.38 -6.19 -7.56
C TYR A 51 -25.22 -7.10 -8.79
N ASN A 52 -24.08 -7.03 -9.47
CA ASN A 52 -23.81 -7.88 -10.63
C ASN A 52 -23.79 -9.38 -10.29
N ILE A 53 -23.18 -9.74 -9.15
CA ILE A 53 -23.14 -11.12 -8.67
C ILE A 53 -24.56 -11.68 -8.49
N ILE A 54 -25.42 -10.92 -7.80
CA ILE A 54 -26.77 -11.36 -7.42
C ILE A 54 -27.72 -11.36 -8.63
N GLU A 55 -27.72 -10.28 -9.41
CA GLU A 55 -28.74 -10.08 -10.45
C GLU A 55 -28.40 -10.72 -11.79
N PHE A 56 -27.11 -10.89 -12.11
CA PHE A 56 -26.70 -11.38 -13.43
C PHE A 56 -25.88 -12.65 -13.34
N ASP A 57 -24.77 -12.64 -12.60
CA ASP A 57 -23.79 -13.74 -12.68
C ASP A 57 -24.37 -15.06 -12.14
N LEU A 58 -25.05 -15.01 -11.00
CA LEU A 58 -25.71 -16.18 -10.41
C LEU A 58 -26.88 -16.68 -11.26
N LYS A 59 -27.72 -15.78 -11.78
CA LYS A 59 -28.89 -16.15 -12.59
C LYS A 59 -28.50 -16.74 -13.95
N ALA A 60 -27.40 -16.26 -14.54
CA ALA A 60 -26.87 -16.75 -15.80
C ALA A 60 -25.91 -17.94 -15.64
N ALA A 61 -25.69 -18.44 -14.42
CA ALA A 61 -24.70 -19.48 -14.10
C ALA A 61 -23.28 -19.17 -14.63
N ASN A 62 -22.91 -17.88 -14.72
CA ASN A 62 -21.60 -17.46 -15.20
C ASN A 62 -20.61 -17.36 -14.03
N TYR A 63 -20.13 -18.52 -13.58
CA TYR A 63 -19.26 -18.63 -12.41
C TYR A 63 -17.92 -17.89 -12.58
N SER A 64 -17.38 -17.81 -13.81
CA SER A 64 -16.13 -17.07 -14.04
C SER A 64 -16.28 -15.58 -13.75
N GLN A 65 -17.40 -14.99 -14.20
CA GLN A 65 -17.70 -13.57 -13.95
C GLN A 65 -18.02 -13.34 -12.47
N MET A 66 -18.77 -14.25 -11.86
CA MET A 66 -19.08 -14.24 -10.42
C MET A 66 -17.80 -14.20 -9.57
N CYS A 67 -16.86 -15.13 -9.82
CA CYS A 67 -15.60 -15.18 -9.08
C CYS A 67 -14.79 -13.89 -9.23
N ARG A 68 -14.75 -13.32 -10.44
CA ARG A 68 -14.05 -12.05 -10.69
C ARG A 68 -14.67 -10.90 -9.87
N ASN A 69 -15.98 -10.74 -9.94
CA ASN A 69 -16.70 -9.69 -9.20
C ASN A 69 -16.56 -9.91 -7.68
N MET A 70 -16.60 -11.15 -7.21
CA MET A 70 -16.40 -11.50 -5.80
C MET A 70 -14.99 -11.15 -5.32
N CYS A 71 -13.94 -11.45 -6.10
CA CYS A 71 -12.58 -11.03 -5.79
C CYS A 71 -12.46 -9.52 -5.66
N LEU A 72 -13.08 -8.76 -6.57
CA LEU A 72 -13.07 -7.29 -6.52
C LEU A 72 -13.82 -6.75 -5.29
N SER A 73 -14.99 -7.31 -4.95
CA SER A 73 -15.70 -6.96 -3.71
C SER A 73 -14.89 -7.31 -2.45
N PHE A 74 -14.18 -8.44 -2.45
CA PHE A 74 -13.31 -8.82 -1.34
C PHE A 74 -12.10 -7.89 -1.18
N LEU A 75 -11.48 -7.46 -2.29
CA LEU A 75 -10.42 -6.45 -2.26
C LEU A 75 -10.88 -5.15 -1.59
N TYR A 76 -12.11 -4.70 -1.87
CA TYR A 76 -12.69 -3.55 -1.17
C TYR A 76 -12.78 -3.75 0.35
N MET A 77 -13.20 -4.92 0.82
CA MET A 77 -13.28 -5.21 2.27
C MET A 77 -11.90 -5.16 2.93
N VAL A 78 -10.90 -5.80 2.30
CA VAL A 78 -9.52 -5.80 2.79
C VAL A 78 -8.96 -4.38 2.88
N ILE A 79 -9.18 -3.57 1.85
CA ILE A 79 -8.69 -2.20 1.80
C ILE A 79 -9.38 -1.32 2.84
N THR A 80 -10.69 -1.51 3.04
CA THR A 80 -11.45 -0.81 4.08
C THR A 80 -10.89 -1.13 5.46
N LEU A 81 -10.61 -2.41 5.74
CA LEU A 81 -9.97 -2.84 6.99
C LEU A 81 -8.58 -2.21 7.17
N LEU A 82 -7.74 -2.24 6.12
CA LEU A 82 -6.43 -1.62 6.14
C LEU A 82 -6.51 -0.11 6.40
N TYR A 83 -7.48 0.57 5.78
CA TYR A 83 -7.71 1.99 5.99
C TYR A 83 -8.11 2.28 7.44
N ILE A 84 -9.06 1.51 7.99
CA ILE A 84 -9.48 1.61 9.38
C ILE A 84 -8.28 1.42 10.31
N ASN A 85 -7.44 0.42 10.06
CA ASN A 85 -6.23 0.18 10.86
C ASN A 85 -5.27 1.39 10.83
N MET A 86 -5.08 2.00 9.67
CA MET A 86 -4.25 3.21 9.53
C MET A 86 -4.81 4.40 10.31
N LEU A 87 -6.13 4.53 10.40
CA LEU A 87 -6.79 5.56 11.18
C LEU A 87 -6.71 5.26 12.69
N TYR A 88 -7.07 4.04 13.08
CA TYR A 88 -7.15 3.63 14.48
C TYR A 88 -5.77 3.67 15.15
N TYR A 89 -4.73 3.19 14.47
CA TYR A 89 -3.36 3.17 14.99
C TYR A 89 -2.51 4.38 14.55
N GLN A 90 -3.13 5.47 14.11
CA GLN A 90 -2.43 6.66 13.58
C GLN A 90 -1.35 7.20 14.52
N SER A 91 -1.63 7.31 15.82
CA SER A 91 -0.67 7.81 16.81
C SER A 91 0.54 6.89 16.95
N LYS A 92 0.32 5.58 16.99
CA LYS A 92 1.38 4.56 17.06
C LYS A 92 2.23 4.55 15.79
N LEU A 93 1.60 4.64 14.61
CA LEU A 93 2.32 4.72 13.34
C LEU A 93 3.19 5.98 13.26
N LYS A 94 2.67 7.12 13.72
CA LYS A 94 3.44 8.36 13.81
C LYS A 94 4.63 8.19 14.74
N MET A 95 4.42 7.62 15.93
CA MET A 95 5.50 7.32 16.89
C MET A 95 6.58 6.44 16.25
N LEU A 96 6.22 5.32 15.62
CA LEU A 96 7.18 4.43 14.95
C LEU A 96 8.00 5.13 13.86
N ILE A 97 7.35 5.98 13.05
CA ILE A 97 8.04 6.75 12.01
C ILE A 97 9.01 7.76 12.63
N GLU A 98 8.61 8.47 13.69
CA GLU A 98 9.48 9.42 14.38
C GLU A 98 10.65 8.71 15.07
N THR A 99 10.41 7.55 15.69
CA THR A 99 11.47 6.72 16.29
C THR A 99 12.49 6.32 15.24
N MET A 100 12.06 5.78 14.09
CA MET A 100 12.97 5.44 13.00
C MET A 100 13.73 6.66 12.47
N LYS A 101 13.09 7.83 12.37
CA LYS A 101 13.75 9.07 11.94
C LYS A 101 14.84 9.50 12.92
N ALA A 102 14.53 9.50 14.21
CA ALA A 102 15.49 9.83 15.26
C ALA A 102 16.66 8.84 15.27
N GLU A 103 16.38 7.54 15.14
CA GLU A 103 17.40 6.50 15.09
C GLU A 103 18.28 6.60 13.84
N TYR A 104 17.74 7.03 12.70
CA TYR A 104 18.55 7.34 11.51
C TYR A 104 19.46 8.56 11.69
N GLU A 105 19.07 9.55 12.50
CA GLU A 105 19.97 10.66 12.85
C GLU A 105 21.08 10.19 13.79
N ILE A 106 20.76 9.36 14.79
CA ILE A 106 21.76 8.74 15.69
C ILE A 106 22.71 7.84 14.90
N ALA A 107 22.20 7.08 13.93
CA ALA A 107 23.01 6.21 13.09
C ALA A 107 24.16 6.96 12.39
N LYS A 108 23.99 8.24 12.04
CA LYS A 108 25.02 9.03 11.36
C LYS A 108 26.28 9.26 12.21
N THR A 109 26.19 9.08 13.53
CA THR A 109 27.32 9.21 14.46
C THR A 109 27.87 7.86 14.93
N MET A 110 27.28 6.75 14.49
CA MET A 110 27.75 5.39 14.79
C MET A 110 29.00 5.02 13.98
N SER A 111 29.61 3.89 14.30
CA SER A 111 30.73 3.34 13.52
C SER A 111 30.33 3.03 12.08
N GLU A 112 31.29 3.00 11.15
CA GLU A 112 30.99 2.67 9.73
C GLU A 112 30.35 1.29 9.58
N GLU A 113 30.75 0.32 10.40
CA GLU A 113 30.18 -1.03 10.38
C GLU A 113 28.69 -1.03 10.75
N GLU A 114 28.33 -0.36 11.85
CA GLU A 114 26.93 -0.21 12.29
C GLU A 114 26.10 0.59 11.27
N GLN A 115 26.66 1.66 10.70
CA GLN A 115 26.01 2.45 9.65
C GLN A 115 25.68 1.60 8.42
N ASN A 116 26.61 0.73 8.01
CA ASN A 116 26.43 -0.15 6.86
C ASN A 116 25.29 -1.14 7.09
N VAL A 117 25.15 -1.70 8.30
CA VAL A 117 24.03 -2.57 8.67
C VAL A 117 22.70 -1.85 8.53
N ILE A 118 22.55 -0.67 9.15
CA ILE A 118 21.30 0.12 9.07
C ILE A 118 20.94 0.43 7.63
N LEU A 119 21.94 0.85 6.84
CA LEU A 119 21.74 1.17 5.44
C LEU A 119 21.31 -0.05 4.60
N GLU A 120 21.87 -1.22 4.86
CA GLU A 120 21.51 -2.46 4.17
C GLU A 120 20.03 -2.80 4.40
N TYR A 121 19.58 -2.80 5.65
CA TYR A 121 18.18 -3.06 5.99
C TYR A 121 17.24 -1.97 5.46
N ALA A 122 17.64 -0.70 5.49
CA ALA A 122 16.88 0.38 4.88
C ALA A 122 16.75 0.23 3.36
N LYS A 123 17.80 -0.25 2.67
CA LYS A 123 17.75 -0.58 1.23
C LYS A 123 16.81 -1.76 0.97
N LYS A 124 16.80 -2.80 1.81
CA LYS A 124 15.83 -3.91 1.73
C LYS A 124 14.39 -3.40 1.87
N GLY A 125 14.14 -2.51 2.84
CA GLY A 125 12.83 -1.87 3.02
C GLY A 125 12.41 -1.04 1.80
N ARG A 126 13.33 -0.26 1.22
CA ARG A 126 13.07 0.51 -0.01
C ARG A 126 12.74 -0.41 -1.18
N TRP A 127 13.48 -1.52 -1.33
CA TRP A 127 13.20 -2.50 -2.37
C TRP A 127 11.80 -3.09 -2.20
N LEU A 128 11.40 -3.40 -0.97
CA LEU A 128 10.06 -3.92 -0.69
C LEU A 128 8.96 -2.91 -1.06
N CYS A 129 9.12 -1.62 -0.77
CA CYS A 129 8.18 -0.59 -1.23
C CYS A 129 8.05 -0.59 -2.76
N ARG A 130 9.17 -0.72 -3.48
CA ARG A 130 9.17 -0.77 -4.95
C ARG A 130 8.48 -2.03 -5.46
N ALA A 131 8.76 -3.19 -4.85
CA ALA A 131 8.14 -4.45 -5.21
C ALA A 131 6.60 -4.37 -5.09
N TRP A 132 6.09 -3.85 -3.96
CA TRP A 132 4.65 -3.64 -3.79
C TRP A 132 4.05 -2.66 -4.78
N ALA A 133 4.75 -1.56 -5.07
CA ALA A 133 4.29 -0.59 -6.07
C ALA A 133 4.21 -1.23 -7.48
N ILE A 134 5.21 -2.03 -7.86
CA ILE A 134 5.22 -2.75 -9.14
C ILE A 134 4.08 -3.76 -9.19
N LEU A 135 3.95 -4.61 -8.16
CA LEU A 135 2.91 -5.66 -8.11
C LEU A 135 1.50 -5.08 -8.23
N THR A 136 1.20 -4.02 -7.47
CA THR A 136 -0.12 -3.38 -7.50
C THR A 136 -0.38 -2.66 -8.83
N THR A 137 0.65 -2.01 -9.39
CA THR A 137 0.55 -1.36 -10.71
C THR A 137 0.34 -2.38 -11.83
N CYS A 138 1.06 -3.52 -11.82
CA CYS A 138 0.84 -4.62 -12.76
C CYS A 138 -0.58 -5.18 -12.59
N GLY A 139 -1.04 -5.30 -11.34
CA GLY A 139 -2.40 -5.73 -11.00
C GLY A 139 -3.48 -4.83 -11.61
N MET A 140 -3.27 -3.51 -11.65
CA MET A 140 -4.14 -2.56 -12.35
C MET A 140 -3.97 -2.65 -13.89
N ALA A 141 -2.72 -2.65 -14.36
CA ALA A 141 -2.40 -2.61 -15.79
C ALA A 141 -2.99 -3.81 -16.57
N GLN A 142 -3.15 -4.98 -15.94
CA GLN A 142 -3.75 -6.15 -16.61
C GLN A 142 -5.19 -5.87 -17.10
N PHE A 143 -6.00 -5.14 -16.33
CA PHE A 143 -7.39 -4.83 -16.70
C PHE A 143 -7.44 -3.75 -17.78
N PHE A 144 -6.54 -2.77 -17.68
CA PHE A 144 -6.36 -1.76 -18.71
C PHE A 144 -5.96 -2.38 -20.05
N LEU A 145 -4.94 -3.24 -20.05
CA LEU A 145 -4.46 -3.95 -21.23
C LEU A 145 -5.54 -4.86 -21.81
N LYS A 146 -6.26 -5.61 -20.96
CA LYS A 146 -7.41 -6.43 -21.37
C LYS A 146 -8.44 -5.58 -22.12
N SER A 147 -8.84 -4.45 -21.56
CA SER A 147 -9.82 -3.54 -22.17
C SER A 147 -9.37 -3.06 -23.57
N ILE A 148 -8.10 -2.66 -23.73
CA ILE A 148 -7.56 -2.22 -25.02
C ILE A 148 -7.52 -3.37 -26.03
N VAL A 149 -6.93 -4.51 -25.64
CA VAL A 149 -6.76 -5.66 -26.53
C VAL A 149 -8.11 -6.20 -26.99
N CYS A 150 -9.08 -6.34 -26.08
CA CYS A 150 -10.41 -6.82 -26.44
C CYS A 150 -11.16 -5.82 -27.34
N THR A 151 -10.96 -4.51 -27.16
CA THR A 151 -11.54 -3.49 -28.05
C THR A 151 -10.97 -3.57 -29.47
N ILE A 152 -9.63 -3.68 -29.59
CA ILE A 152 -8.97 -3.84 -30.90
C ILE A 152 -9.43 -5.14 -31.58
N TYR A 153 -9.50 -6.23 -30.82
CA TYR A 153 -9.95 -7.52 -31.33
C TYR A 153 -11.39 -7.46 -31.87
N SER A 154 -12.31 -6.82 -31.13
CA SER A 154 -13.70 -6.67 -31.58
C SER A 154 -13.81 -5.79 -32.84
N ALA A 155 -12.95 -4.78 -32.97
CA ALA A 155 -12.86 -3.96 -34.18
C ALA A 155 -12.44 -4.78 -35.41
N ILE A 156 -11.43 -5.66 -35.25
CA ILE A 156 -10.96 -6.56 -36.32
C ILE A 156 -12.05 -7.54 -36.74
N GLN A 157 -12.86 -8.03 -35.79
CA GLN A 157 -14.00 -8.92 -36.08
C GLN A 157 -15.19 -8.22 -36.74
N GLY A 158 -15.13 -6.92 -37.01
CA GLY A 158 -16.21 -6.14 -37.60
C GLY A 158 -17.33 -5.76 -36.63
N ASN A 159 -17.21 -6.10 -35.35
CA ASN A 159 -18.16 -5.78 -34.28
C ASN A 159 -17.55 -4.77 -33.31
N PHE A 160 -17.33 -3.53 -33.76
CA PHE A 160 -16.68 -2.50 -32.94
C PHE A 160 -17.45 -2.26 -31.64
N ARG A 161 -16.82 -2.63 -30.51
CA ARG A 161 -17.35 -2.52 -29.17
C ARG A 161 -16.21 -2.12 -28.25
N ILE A 162 -16.36 -0.98 -27.60
CA ILE A 162 -15.39 -0.54 -26.60
C ILE A 162 -15.63 -1.36 -25.32
N VAL A 163 -14.59 -2.06 -24.90
CA VAL A 163 -14.64 -2.93 -23.72
C VAL A 163 -14.32 -2.09 -22.48
N GLN A 164 -15.23 -2.10 -21.50
CA GLN A 164 -15.04 -1.40 -20.23
C GLN A 164 -13.86 -1.99 -19.44
N TYR A 165 -13.28 -1.17 -18.56
CA TYR A 165 -12.17 -1.58 -17.70
C TYR A 165 -12.54 -2.79 -16.82
N TYR A 166 -13.70 -2.72 -16.14
CA TYR A 166 -14.39 -3.88 -15.60
C TYR A 166 -15.69 -4.10 -16.37
N GLU A 167 -15.97 -5.34 -16.80
CA GLU A 167 -17.27 -5.64 -17.42
C GLU A 167 -18.30 -5.84 -16.31
N VAL A 168 -18.97 -4.74 -15.98
CA VAL A 168 -20.13 -4.68 -15.09
C VAL A 168 -21.35 -4.26 -15.91
N ILE A 169 -22.51 -4.74 -15.49
CA ILE A 169 -23.82 -4.32 -15.98
C ILE A 169 -24.37 -3.33 -14.98
N CYS A 170 -24.72 -2.13 -15.45
CA CYS A 170 -25.28 -1.10 -14.58
C CYS A 170 -26.79 -1.34 -14.38
N PRO A 171 -27.41 -0.73 -13.35
CA PRO A 171 -28.85 -0.69 -13.25
C PRO A 171 -29.48 -0.11 -14.52
N GLU A 172 -30.70 -0.55 -14.82
CA GLU A 172 -31.36 -0.34 -16.12
C GLU A 172 -31.40 1.14 -16.59
N VAL A 173 -31.51 2.08 -15.64
CA VAL A 173 -31.51 3.53 -15.91
C VAL A 173 -30.21 3.99 -16.61
N ILE A 174 -29.07 3.43 -16.21
CA ILE A 174 -27.75 3.73 -16.76
C ILE A 174 -27.48 2.85 -17.97
N GLU A 175 -27.84 1.56 -17.91
CA GLU A 175 -27.58 0.59 -18.98
C GLU A 175 -28.30 0.95 -20.29
N ARG A 176 -29.52 1.50 -20.21
CA ARG A 176 -30.27 2.01 -21.39
C ARG A 176 -29.51 3.07 -22.17
N HIS A 177 -28.63 3.82 -21.50
CA HIS A 177 -27.83 4.88 -22.09
C HIS A 177 -26.34 4.49 -22.22
N ARG A 178 -26.00 3.20 -22.12
CA ARG A 178 -24.61 2.72 -22.14
C ARG A 178 -23.83 3.08 -23.41
N ASN A 179 -24.54 3.17 -24.54
CA ASN A 179 -23.96 3.57 -25.82
C ASN A 179 -23.71 5.08 -25.93
N ASN A 180 -24.18 5.88 -24.96
CA ASN A 180 -23.82 7.27 -24.87
C ASN A 180 -22.33 7.40 -24.48
N PRO A 181 -21.49 8.08 -25.28
CA PRO A 181 -20.06 8.17 -25.05
C PRO A 181 -19.73 8.79 -23.69
N VAL A 182 -20.55 9.73 -23.19
CA VAL A 182 -20.34 10.38 -21.89
C VAL A 182 -20.47 9.39 -20.75
N ILE A 183 -21.49 8.53 -20.78
CA ILE A 183 -21.75 7.53 -19.74
C ILE A 183 -20.69 6.44 -19.79
N PHE A 184 -20.30 6.02 -21.00
CA PHE A 184 -19.22 5.07 -21.18
C PHE A 184 -17.91 5.57 -20.56
N ILE A 185 -17.48 6.79 -20.91
CA ILE A 185 -16.23 7.39 -20.40
C ILE A 185 -16.29 7.57 -18.89
N THR A 186 -17.43 8.01 -18.36
CA THR A 186 -17.62 8.17 -16.91
C THR A 186 -17.45 6.84 -16.18
N MET A 187 -18.13 5.79 -16.63
CA MET A 187 -18.01 4.46 -16.02
C MET A 187 -16.61 3.89 -16.13
N TYR A 188 -15.95 4.10 -17.27
CA TYR A 188 -14.55 3.70 -17.47
C TYR A 188 -13.65 4.40 -16.47
N PHE A 189 -13.80 5.72 -16.30
CA PHE A 189 -13.00 6.50 -15.37
C PHE A 189 -13.24 6.08 -13.92
N CYS A 190 -14.49 5.87 -13.50
CA CYS A 190 -14.80 5.43 -12.12
C CYS A 190 -14.21 4.05 -11.81
N THR A 191 -14.31 3.10 -12.75
CA THR A 191 -13.76 1.75 -12.56
C THR A 191 -12.22 1.72 -12.62
N PHE A 192 -11.61 2.56 -13.47
CA PHE A 192 -10.17 2.78 -13.46
C PHE A 192 -9.70 3.42 -12.16
N PHE A 193 -10.43 4.43 -11.67
CA PHE A 193 -10.11 5.14 -10.45
C PHE A 193 -10.20 4.22 -9.22
N TYR A 194 -11.21 3.35 -9.18
CA TYR A 194 -11.28 2.25 -8.21
C TYR A 194 -9.97 1.46 -8.18
N SER A 195 -9.44 1.02 -9.33
CA SER A 195 -8.16 0.31 -9.37
C SER A 195 -6.96 1.15 -8.95
N LEU A 196 -6.91 2.41 -9.38
CA LEU A 196 -5.80 3.30 -9.04
C LEU A 196 -5.75 3.55 -7.53
N TYR A 197 -6.90 3.85 -6.93
CA TYR A 197 -6.99 4.13 -5.50
C TYR A 197 -6.74 2.88 -4.65
N THR A 198 -7.25 1.72 -5.06
CA THR A 198 -6.96 0.45 -4.38
C THR A 198 -5.46 0.08 -4.46
N SER A 199 -4.83 0.27 -5.62
CA SER A 199 -3.38 0.08 -5.82
C SER A 199 -2.56 1.02 -4.94
N ALA A 200 -2.96 2.29 -4.84
CA ALA A 200 -2.30 3.25 -3.98
C ALA A 200 -2.42 2.87 -2.50
N LEU A 201 -3.58 2.40 -2.04
CA LEU A 201 -3.76 1.96 -0.66
C LEU A 201 -2.92 0.73 -0.30
N TYR A 202 -2.85 -0.26 -1.18
CA TYR A 202 -1.97 -1.40 -0.95
C TYR A 202 -0.49 -0.99 -0.87
N THR A 203 -0.05 -0.13 -1.78
CA THR A 203 1.33 0.41 -1.77
C THR A 203 1.61 1.27 -0.54
N SER A 204 0.59 1.86 0.07
CA SER A 204 0.74 2.78 1.19
C SER A 204 0.81 2.07 2.55
N VAL A 205 0.06 0.97 2.73
CA VAL A 205 -0.11 0.30 4.02
C VAL A 205 0.74 -0.97 4.14
N LEU A 206 0.69 -1.86 3.15
CA LEU A 206 1.33 -3.19 3.27
C LEU A 206 2.84 -3.15 3.49
N PRO A 207 3.61 -2.24 2.86
CA PRO A 207 5.05 -2.18 3.11
C PRO A 207 5.43 -1.73 4.52
N LEU A 208 4.57 -0.99 5.24
CA LEU A 208 4.93 -0.39 6.53
C LEU A 208 5.30 -1.43 7.59
N GLY A 209 4.49 -2.48 7.76
CA GLY A 209 4.75 -3.52 8.76
C GLY A 209 6.13 -4.14 8.58
N PRO A 210 6.45 -4.67 7.39
CA PRO A 210 7.79 -5.17 7.09
C PRO A 210 8.92 -4.14 7.21
N ILE A 211 8.70 -2.85 6.91
CA ILE A 211 9.71 -1.81 7.10
C ILE A 211 10.07 -1.68 8.59
N PHE A 212 9.05 -1.64 9.46
CA PHE A 212 9.27 -1.58 10.91
C PHE A 212 9.97 -2.86 11.42
N LEU A 213 9.59 -4.03 10.90
CA LEU A 213 10.26 -5.29 11.25
C LEU A 213 11.72 -5.32 10.80
N LEU A 214 12.01 -4.91 9.56
CA LEU A 214 13.39 -4.84 9.04
C LEU A 214 14.24 -3.87 9.85
N HIS A 215 13.65 -2.77 10.30
CA HIS A 215 14.31 -1.82 11.19
C HIS A 215 14.63 -2.44 12.55
N GLY A 216 13.69 -3.18 13.14
CA GLY A 216 13.94 -3.98 14.35
C GLY A 216 15.06 -5.01 14.15
N CYS A 217 15.07 -5.72 13.02
CA CYS A 217 16.14 -6.66 12.67
C CYS A 217 17.51 -5.96 12.55
N ALA A 218 17.57 -4.75 11.98
CA ALA A 218 18.80 -3.98 11.93
C ALA A 218 19.34 -3.67 13.33
N LYS A 219 18.47 -3.27 14.27
CA LYS A 219 18.86 -3.03 15.67
C LYS A 219 19.41 -4.31 16.33
N LEU A 220 18.77 -5.46 16.10
CA LEU A 220 19.25 -6.75 16.62
C LEU A 220 20.61 -7.15 16.05
N GLU A 221 20.86 -6.87 14.77
CA GLU A 221 22.16 -7.17 14.15
C GLU A 221 23.27 -6.26 14.70
N ILE A 222 22.99 -4.98 14.95
CA ILE A 222 23.93 -4.07 15.63
C ILE A 222 24.27 -4.57 17.03
N VAL A 223 23.26 -4.99 17.79
CA VAL A 223 23.44 -5.59 19.11
C VAL A 223 24.33 -6.84 19.03
N ARG A 224 24.11 -7.71 18.04
CA ARG A 224 24.95 -8.88 17.79
C ARG A 224 26.40 -8.50 17.48
N LEU A 225 26.63 -7.49 16.64
CA LEU A 225 27.98 -6.98 16.34
C LEU A 225 28.67 -6.43 17.59
N ASN A 226 27.95 -5.66 18.40
CA ASN A 226 28.46 -5.10 19.64
C ASN A 226 28.82 -6.19 20.66
N ILE A 227 28.06 -7.28 20.73
CA ILE A 227 28.39 -8.46 21.56
C ILE A 227 29.62 -9.19 21.02
N LYS A 228 29.72 -9.38 19.70
CA LYS A 228 30.87 -10.07 19.08
C LYS A 228 32.18 -9.32 19.34
N ASN A 229 32.14 -8.00 19.24
CA ASN A 229 33.30 -7.11 19.45
C ASN A 229 33.49 -6.72 20.92
N LEU A 230 32.69 -7.32 21.83
CA LEU A 230 32.70 -7.00 23.25
C LEU A 230 33.94 -7.55 23.96
N PHE A 231 34.39 -8.75 23.58
CA PHE A 231 35.46 -9.48 24.27
C PHE A 231 36.89 -9.15 23.79
N ASP A 232 37.02 -8.24 22.82
CA ASP A 232 38.33 -7.79 22.28
C ASP A 232 38.93 -6.59 23.05
N ASN A 233 38.37 -6.19 24.20
CA ASN A 233 38.77 -4.97 24.93
C ASN A 233 38.88 -5.19 26.45
N ASP A 234 39.54 -4.27 27.16
CA ASP A 234 39.71 -4.26 28.63
C ASP A 234 38.37 -4.37 29.39
N ASP A 235 38.38 -5.05 30.55
CA ASP A 235 37.20 -5.41 31.36
C ASP A 235 36.25 -4.23 31.66
N TYR A 236 36.78 -3.02 31.85
CA TYR A 236 35.98 -1.81 32.08
C TYR A 236 35.17 -1.39 30.84
N VAL A 237 35.79 -1.49 29.65
CA VAL A 237 35.15 -1.19 28.35
C VAL A 237 34.12 -2.27 28.01
N VAL A 238 34.38 -3.53 28.39
CA VAL A 238 33.42 -4.64 28.27
C VAL A 238 32.16 -4.34 29.09
N GLN A 239 32.30 -3.90 30.34
CA GLN A 239 31.17 -3.62 31.23
C GLN A 239 30.29 -2.46 30.73
N GLU A 240 30.91 -1.39 30.21
CA GLU A 240 30.19 -0.24 29.66
C GLU A 240 29.46 -0.57 28.34
N ARG A 241 30.11 -1.31 27.44
CA ARG A 241 29.49 -1.79 26.19
C ARG A 241 28.38 -2.80 26.46
N LEU A 242 28.53 -3.67 27.47
CA LEU A 242 27.50 -4.63 27.87
C LEU A 242 26.25 -3.89 28.39
N LYS A 243 26.45 -2.88 29.25
CA LYS A 243 25.36 -2.03 29.74
C LYS A 243 24.63 -1.31 28.60
N LYS A 244 25.38 -0.73 27.66
CA LYS A 244 24.82 -0.07 26.47
C LYS A 244 24.04 -1.05 25.60
N THR A 245 24.54 -2.27 25.42
CA THR A 245 23.88 -3.33 24.64
C THR A 245 22.58 -3.80 25.31
N VAL A 246 22.59 -3.98 26.63
CA VAL A 246 21.40 -4.36 27.42
C VAL A 246 20.33 -3.26 27.35
N LEU A 247 20.73 -1.99 27.45
CA LEU A 247 19.81 -0.86 27.28
C LEU A 247 19.26 -0.80 25.84
N GLN A 248 20.09 -1.01 24.83
CA GLN A 248 19.64 -1.11 23.43
C GLN A 248 18.66 -2.26 23.21
N MET A 249 18.86 -3.42 23.85
CA MET A 249 17.91 -4.52 23.81
C MET A 249 16.59 -4.14 24.50
N GLN A 250 16.63 -3.51 25.67
CA GLN A 250 15.43 -3.06 26.38
C GLN A 250 14.61 -2.07 25.53
N ASP A 251 15.27 -1.13 24.85
CA ASP A 251 14.64 -0.17 23.92
C ASP A 251 14.11 -0.80 22.61
N ILE A 252 14.36 -2.08 22.35
CA ILE A 252 13.75 -2.82 21.23
C ILE A 252 12.43 -3.48 21.68
N TYR A 253 12.33 -3.86 22.96
CA TYR A 253 11.18 -4.59 23.51
C TYR A 253 10.10 -3.69 24.11
N TRP A 254 10.44 -2.46 24.49
CA TRP A 254 9.53 -1.47 25.10
C TRP A 254 9.25 -0.30 24.16
#